data_AF-A0A1B8NVH5-F1
#
_entry.id   AF-A0A1B8NVH5-F1
#
_cell.length_a   1.000
_cell.length_b   1.000
_cell.length_c   1.000
_cell.angle_alpha   90.00
_cell.angle_beta   90.00
_cell.angle_gamma   90.00
#
_symmetry.space_group_name_H-M   'P 1'
#
loop_
_entity.id
_entity.type
_entity.pdbx_description
1 polymer ?
#
loop_
_entity_poly.entity_id
_entity_poly.type
_entity_poly.pdbx_seq_one_letter_code
_entity_poly.pdbx_strand_id
1 'polypeptide(L)' 'MNQRFCAVESRAIDDPLVGSGAHLERNLLLSWPRPKWQRNLRQASDMPEALLAALHALPTRGGASI' A
#
# COMPACT_ATOMS: atom_id res chain seq x y z
N MET A 1 -7.43 -5.68 -31.02
CA MET A 1 -6.56 -5.57 -29.83
C MET A 1 -7.11 -6.51 -28.77
N ASN A 2 -6.46 -7.66 -28.53
CA ASN A 2 -7.02 -8.70 -27.66
C ASN A 2 -6.42 -8.54 -26.26
N GLN A 3 -7.22 -8.10 -25.28
CA GLN A 3 -6.79 -7.99 -23.88
C GLN A 3 -6.77 -9.41 -23.30
N ARG A 4 -5.62 -10.10 -23.36
CA ARG A 4 -5.45 -11.39 -22.67
C ARG A 4 -5.30 -11.09 -21.19
N PHE A 5 -6.32 -11.45 -20.43
CA PHE A 5 -6.34 -11.29 -18.97
C PHE A 5 -5.29 -12.21 -18.34
N CYS A 6 -4.48 -11.69 -17.42
CA CYS A 6 -3.44 -12.49 -16.72
C CYS A 6 -3.98 -13.78 -16.10
N ALA A 7 -5.27 -13.80 -15.72
CA ALA A 7 -5.93 -14.97 -15.17
C ALA A 7 -5.94 -16.20 -16.11
N VAL A 8 -5.98 -16.00 -17.44
CA VAL A 8 -5.99 -17.11 -18.41
C VAL A 8 -4.61 -17.76 -18.50
N GLU A 9 -3.55 -16.94 -18.56
CA GLU A 9 -2.17 -17.42 -18.64
C GLU A 9 -1.71 -18.05 -17.31
N SER A 10 -1.99 -17.41 -16.17
CA SER A 10 -1.66 -17.97 -14.84
C SER A 10 -2.33 -19.33 -14.62
N ARG A 11 -3.59 -19.50 -15.05
CA ARG A 11 -4.28 -20.79 -14.95
C ARG A 11 -3.66 -21.86 -15.86
N ALA A 12 -3.10 -21.50 -17.00
CA ALA A 12 -2.45 -22.44 -17.92
C ALA A 12 -1.12 -22.99 -17.37
N ILE A 13 -0.49 -22.26 -16.46
CA ILE A 13 0.79 -22.66 -15.84
C ILE A 13 0.63 -23.15 -14.39
N ASP A 14 -0.61 -23.41 -13.95
CA ASP A 14 -0.96 -23.74 -12.56
C ASP A 14 -0.40 -22.73 -11.52
N ASP A 15 -0.20 -21.49 -11.94
CA ASP A 15 0.16 -20.39 -11.04
C ASP A 15 -1.06 -20.11 -10.15
N PRO A 16 -0.93 -20.20 -8.81
CA PRO A 16 -2.04 -20.01 -7.90
C PRO A 16 -2.64 -18.61 -8.10
N LEU A 17 -3.79 -18.59 -8.77
CA LEU A 17 -4.57 -17.37 -8.96
C LEU A 17 -4.86 -16.78 -7.58
N VAL A 18 -4.54 -15.49 -7.42
CA VAL A 18 -4.86 -14.72 -6.22
C VAL A 18 -6.33 -14.94 -5.86
N GLY A 19 -6.58 -15.34 -4.61
CA GLY A 19 -7.84 -15.94 -4.16
C GLY A 19 -9.10 -15.13 -4.50
N SER A 20 -10.25 -15.80 -4.45
CA SER A 20 -11.58 -15.32 -4.87
C SER A 20 -12.13 -14.07 -4.17
N GLY A 21 -11.33 -13.36 -3.38
CA GLY A 21 -11.75 -12.25 -2.52
C GLY A 21 -12.65 -12.69 -1.36
N ALA A 22 -12.97 -13.98 -1.25
CA ALA A 22 -13.69 -14.56 -0.11
C ALA A 22 -12.72 -14.72 1.06
N HIS A 23 -12.51 -13.63 1.80
CA HIS A 23 -11.76 -13.68 3.04
C HIS A 23 -12.60 -14.38 4.11
N LEU A 24 -12.03 -15.38 4.79
CA LEU A 24 -12.65 -16.09 5.91
C LEU A 24 -12.95 -15.18 7.11
N GLU A 25 -12.27 -14.04 7.20
CA GLU A 25 -12.41 -13.06 8.28
C GLU A 25 -12.95 -11.70 7.79
N ARG A 26 -13.51 -10.94 8.74
CA ARG A 26 -14.00 -9.57 8.51
C ARG A 26 -12.82 -8.62 8.37
N ASN A 27 -12.55 -8.17 7.14
CA ASN A 27 -11.55 -7.16 6.88
C ASN A 27 -12.07 -5.75 7.20
N LEU A 28 -11.37 -5.02 8.07
CA LEU A 28 -11.57 -3.58 8.22
C LEU A 28 -10.75 -2.85 7.16
N LEU A 29 -11.43 -2.30 6.16
CA LEU A 29 -10.80 -1.45 5.16
C LEU A 29 -10.64 -0.04 5.72
N LEU A 30 -9.42 0.36 6.01
CA LEU A 30 -9.09 1.71 6.40
C LEU A 30 -8.73 2.52 5.15
N SER A 31 -9.48 3.59 4.91
CA SER A 31 -9.12 4.56 3.88
C SER A 31 -8.03 5.48 4.43
N TRP A 32 -6.91 5.55 3.70
CA TRP A 32 -5.86 6.51 4.04
C TRP A 32 -6.39 7.93 3.88
N PRO A 33 -6.28 8.82 4.89
CA PRO A 33 -6.82 10.17 4.81
C PRO A 33 -5.90 11.06 3.96
N ARG A 34 -5.84 10.79 2.65
CA ARG A 34 -4.93 11.45 1.67
C ARG A 34 -4.81 12.97 1.84
N PRO A 35 -5.89 13.75 2.09
CA PRO A 35 -5.76 15.20 2.26
C PRO A 35 -4.94 15.63 3.48
N LYS A 36 -4.86 14.79 4.52
CA LYS A 36 -4.10 15.07 5.74
C LYS A 36 -2.61 14.79 5.58
N TRP A 37 -2.20 14.05 4.56
CA TRP A 37 -0.81 13.65 4.38
C TRP A 37 -0.16 14.50 3.30
N GLN A 38 1.06 14.96 3.57
CA GLN A 38 1.84 15.70 2.61
C GLN A 38 2.35 14.77 1.50
N ARG A 39 2.99 15.37 0.47
CA ARG A 39 3.62 14.62 -0.64
C ARG A 39 4.63 13.60 -0.14
N ASN A 40 5.26 13.86 1.00
CA ASN A 40 5.99 12.87 1.78
C ASN A 40 5.00 12.12 2.70
N LEU A 41 4.77 10.82 2.41
CA LEU A 41 3.85 9.95 3.16
C LEU A 41 4.23 9.76 4.65
N ARG A 42 5.36 10.33 5.10
CA ARG A 42 5.78 10.33 6.52
C ARG A 42 5.27 11.54 7.31
N GLN A 43 4.62 12.52 6.68
CA GLN A 43 4.24 13.78 7.33
C GLN A 43 2.76 14.07 7.14
N ALA A 44 2.07 14.34 8.25
CA ALA A 44 0.71 14.85 8.25
C ALA A 44 0.71 16.37 8.41
N SER A 45 -0.33 17.05 7.89
CA SER A 45 -0.47 18.51 7.93
C SER A 45 -0.64 19.08 9.34
N ASP A 46 -1.18 18.26 10.26
CA ASP A 46 -1.48 18.60 11.65
C ASP A 46 -0.45 18.02 12.65
N MET A 47 0.71 17.58 12.14
CA MET A 47 1.74 16.98 12.98
C MET A 47 2.44 18.03 13.85
N PRO A 48 2.60 17.80 15.17
CA PRO A 48 3.35 18.71 16.04
C PRO A 48 4.82 18.85 15.62
N GLU A 49 5.37 20.05 15.74
CA GLU A 49 6.75 20.36 15.32
C GLU A 49 7.80 19.43 15.97
N ALA A 50 7.64 19.15 17.27
CA ALA A 50 8.54 18.24 18.00
C ALA A 50 8.56 16.82 17.40
N LEU A 51 7.42 16.35 16.88
CA LEU A 51 7.31 15.04 16.25
C LEU A 51 7.92 15.04 14.83
N LEU A 52 7.73 16.13 14.07
CA LEU A 52 8.40 16.32 12.78
C LEU A 52 9.93 16.29 12.93
N ALA A 53 10.45 17.02 13.93
CA ALA A 53 11.88 17.03 14.23
C ALA A 53 12.43 15.63 14.55
N ALA A 54 11.70 14.84 15.35
CA ALA A 54 12.07 13.47 15.66
C ALA A 54 12.05 12.56 14.42
N LEU A 55 11.04 12.70 13.55
CA LEU A 55 10.95 11.94 12.30
C LEU A 55 12.09 12.27 11.32
N HIS A 56 12.50 13.53 11.25
CA HIS A 56 13.63 13.96 10.43
C HIS A 56 14.98 13.46 10.93
N ALA A 57 15.10 13.21 12.24
CA ALA A 57 16.30 12.64 12.84
C ALA A 57 16.43 11.12 12.60
N LEU A 58 15.36 10.44 12.15
CA LEU A 58 15.41 9.01 11.84
C LEU A 58 16.25 8.78 10.57
N PRO A 59 17.27 7.90 10.61
CA PRO A 59 18.01 7.55 9.42
C PRO A 59 17.07 6.90 8.40
N THR A 60 17.08 7.41 7.18
CA THR A 60 16.31 6.86 6.06
C THR A 60 16.87 5.50 5.69
N ARG A 61 16.45 4.44 6.38
CA ARG A 61 16.70 3.07 5.94
C ARG A 61 15.81 2.86 4.72
N GLY A 62 16.42 2.95 3.53
CA GLY A 62 15.75 2.78 2.25
C GLY A 62 15.07 1.42 2.15
N GLY A 63 13.93 1.40 1.45
CA GLY A 63 13.25 0.17 1.03
C GLY A 63 11.77 0.13 1.37
N ALA A 64 10.95 0.82 0.57
CA ALA A 64 9.60 0.34 0.30
C ALA A 64 9.52 0.21 -1.23
N SER A 65 9.88 -0.97 -1.71
CA SER A 65 9.52 -1.44 -3.05
C SER A 65 7.99 -1.44 -3.11
N ILE A 66 7.44 -0.72 -4.08
CA ILE A 66 6.06 -0.87 -4.53
C ILE A 66 6.11 -1.85 -5.71
#